data_AF-A0A6A6TPB8-F1
#
_entry.id   AF-A0A6A6TPB8-F1
#
_cell.length_a   1.000
_cell.length_b   1.000
_cell.length_c   1.000
_cell.angle_alpha   90.00
_cell.angle_beta   90.00
_cell.angle_gamma   90.00
#
_symmetry.space_group_name_H-M   'P 1'
#
loop_
_entity.id
_entity.type
_entity.pdbx_description
1 polymer ?
#
loop_
_entity_poly.entity_id
_entity_poly.type
_entity_poly.pdbx_seq_one_letter_code
_entity_poly.pdbx_strand_id
1 'polypeptide(L)'
;MDGASIQYAEGKDWQDIMMNRSRLKMHELIERLGLRAKWSSNKRGKTNFDSPLVKELVTDMTNVVATLPKENDELIAFLATRESLKEDVDLLLHKHGSAIWGRMGDREHLVSVGEPEVETFYYPRDLYFEDEEDRELIRMLLHWWIGLKACNVILARQRLDRERRKKEERLRSREDHGSPREPNPTVLIAPATRLEPAIDAASAKAEQLPLPFTQPSRQVQTLQALRLDTSYSNPISPISGTPLHSAESPSISAHGPGNASFHDFTTREMYGSRRPSALSQTVPMHGGPEVRHASTPPLPSLHQLSSELGCLVSNFLEDGTAADLRAQHTPSPAPQQFARDESSRDASVRRELDPETLLAFRSYIYPGESGPKWDEDVLLRRLETVWRDNIRTGHDLRLGDAAHFVVRDRAFLTWIELRRHLADLDRADKRWRQEGNLAEGMEARIAQHKTLMSASRDLVRNWEDIGQGVTFAWAPEGLTADDLLLQAFKQLAGDSGGSELQWVNMNVNETIRWLKGHLEQFAQDEAENEESLLYVRA
;
A
#
# COMPACT_ATOMS: atom_id res chain seq x y z
N MET A 1 27.85 -19.96 -4.98
CA MET A 1 28.68 -18.85 -4.47
C MET A 1 29.20 -19.30 -3.12
N ASP A 2 30.50 -19.20 -2.91
CA ASP A 2 31.15 -19.71 -1.71
C ASP A 2 30.65 -18.97 -0.46
N GLY A 3 30.59 -19.64 0.69
CA GLY A 3 30.20 -19.10 2.00
C GLY A 3 31.21 -18.05 2.49
N ALA A 4 31.31 -16.96 1.75
CA ALA A 4 32.37 -15.99 1.84
C ALA A 4 32.33 -15.32 3.22
N SER A 5 33.47 -15.39 3.90
CA SER A 5 33.80 -14.55 5.03
C SER A 5 33.41 -13.11 4.69
N ILE A 6 32.47 -12.56 5.47
CA ILE A 6 32.13 -11.14 5.35
C ILE A 6 33.32 -10.33 5.87
N GLN A 7 33.70 -9.31 5.12
CA GLN A 7 34.75 -8.37 5.51
C GLN A 7 34.12 -7.01 5.82
N TYR A 8 34.87 -6.12 6.46
CA TYR A 8 34.44 -4.73 6.60
C TYR A 8 34.25 -4.11 5.22
N ALA A 9 33.23 -3.27 5.09
CA ALA A 9 32.92 -2.61 3.83
C ALA A 9 34.04 -1.65 3.42
N GLU A 10 34.38 -1.67 2.14
CA GLU A 10 35.27 -0.68 1.54
C GLU A 10 34.45 0.48 0.95
N GLY A 11 35.13 1.59 0.64
CA GLY A 11 34.47 2.74 -0.01
C GLY A 11 33.75 2.38 -1.32
N LYS A 12 34.26 1.37 -2.04
CA LYS A 12 33.61 0.86 -3.26
C LYS A 12 32.27 0.17 -2.95
N ASP A 13 32.18 -0.58 -1.86
CA ASP A 13 30.93 -1.27 -1.50
C ASP A 13 29.84 -0.25 -1.16
N TRP A 14 30.20 0.82 -0.45
CA TRP A 14 29.29 1.92 -0.14
C TRP A 14 28.85 2.69 -1.39
N GLN A 15 29.76 2.89 -2.36
CA GLN A 15 29.41 3.44 -3.68
C GLN A 15 28.44 2.53 -4.43
N ASP A 16 28.70 1.22 -4.45
CA ASP A 16 27.83 0.25 -5.12
C ASP A 16 26.44 0.23 -4.46
N ILE A 17 26.34 0.34 -3.13
CA ILE A 17 25.06 0.52 -2.41
C ILE A 17 24.33 1.77 -2.88
N MET A 18 25.01 2.93 -2.93
CA MET A 18 24.39 4.20 -3.38
C MET A 18 23.95 4.18 -4.84
N MET A 19 24.49 3.26 -5.64
CA MET A 19 24.11 3.04 -7.04
C MET A 19 23.08 1.91 -7.23
N ASN A 20 22.48 1.40 -6.14
CA ASN A 20 21.57 0.25 -6.14
C ASN A 20 22.20 -1.03 -6.74
N ARG A 21 23.51 -1.21 -6.58
CA ARG A 21 24.30 -2.37 -7.03
C ARG A 21 24.87 -3.16 -5.86
N SER A 22 24.27 -3.00 -4.67
CA SER A 22 24.72 -3.70 -3.47
C SER A 22 24.71 -5.21 -3.67
N ARG A 23 25.81 -5.86 -3.28
CA ARG A 23 25.90 -7.32 -3.20
C ARG A 23 25.27 -7.88 -1.93
N LEU A 24 25.13 -7.04 -0.92
CA LEU A 24 24.65 -7.42 0.41
C LEU A 24 23.31 -6.74 0.67
N LYS A 25 22.32 -7.53 1.09
CA LYS A 25 20.97 -7.04 1.37
C LYS A 25 20.69 -6.96 2.86
N MET A 26 19.71 -6.12 3.21
CA MET A 26 19.30 -5.89 4.59
C MET A 26 18.88 -7.19 5.31
N HIS A 27 18.10 -8.04 4.63
CA HIS A 27 17.63 -9.30 5.21
C HIS A 27 18.76 -10.29 5.43
N GLU A 28 19.74 -10.34 4.53
CA GLU A 28 20.92 -11.21 4.68
C GLU A 28 21.75 -10.82 5.91
N LEU A 29 21.87 -9.51 6.21
CA LEU A 29 22.53 -9.02 7.41
C LEU A 29 21.80 -9.44 8.69
N ILE A 30 20.47 -9.30 8.69
CA ILE A 30 19.61 -9.67 9.83
C ILE A 30 19.66 -11.17 10.08
N GLU A 31 19.60 -11.99 9.02
CA GLU A 31 19.74 -13.44 9.09
C GLU A 31 21.15 -13.85 9.55
N ARG A 32 22.22 -13.18 9.07
CA ARG A 32 23.61 -13.41 9.53
C ARG A 32 23.81 -13.05 11.01
N LEU A 33 23.04 -12.10 11.56
CA LEU A 33 23.00 -11.80 12.99
C LEU A 33 22.20 -12.81 13.81
N GLY A 34 21.52 -13.75 13.14
CA GLY A 34 20.64 -14.74 13.75
C GLY A 34 19.32 -14.16 14.24
N LEU A 35 18.96 -12.93 13.85
CA LEU A 35 17.78 -12.26 14.40
C LEU A 35 16.50 -12.75 13.70
N ARG A 36 15.53 -13.20 14.49
CA ARG A 36 14.21 -13.60 13.99
C ARG A 36 13.40 -12.36 13.63
N ALA A 37 13.20 -12.14 12.33
CA ALA A 37 12.38 -11.05 11.81
C ALA A 37 11.10 -11.58 11.16
N LYS A 38 9.98 -10.88 11.39
CA LYS A 38 8.76 -11.06 10.62
C LYS A 38 8.82 -10.22 9.36
N TRP A 39 9.02 -10.92 8.25
CA TRP A 39 8.96 -10.35 6.92
C TRP A 39 7.51 -10.19 6.46
N SER A 40 7.20 -9.11 5.75
CA SER A 40 6.04 -9.10 4.84
C SER A 40 6.24 -10.20 3.77
N SER A 41 5.16 -10.67 3.13
CA SER A 41 5.14 -11.90 2.30
C SER A 41 6.21 -12.00 1.19
N ASN A 42 6.91 -10.92 0.88
CA ASN A 42 7.95 -10.87 -0.17
C ASN A 42 9.36 -10.53 0.36
N LYS A 43 9.65 -10.63 1.67
CA LYS A 43 10.88 -10.07 2.28
C LYS A 43 11.13 -8.59 1.93
N ARG A 44 10.08 -7.91 1.44
CA ARG A 44 10.07 -6.55 0.88
C ARG A 44 9.18 -5.69 1.76
N GLY A 45 9.77 -4.80 2.53
CA GLY A 45 9.06 -3.91 3.44
C GLY A 45 9.71 -3.79 4.81
N LYS A 46 8.97 -3.22 5.76
CA LYS A 46 9.48 -2.85 7.08
C LYS A 46 9.83 -4.12 7.82
N THR A 47 11.11 -4.26 8.17
CA THR A 47 11.55 -5.32 9.06
C THR A 47 10.86 -5.13 10.42
N ASN A 48 10.02 -6.08 10.79
CA ASN A 48 9.38 -6.10 12.10
C ASN A 48 10.03 -7.20 12.94
N PHE A 49 10.32 -6.87 14.19
CA PHE A 49 10.80 -7.82 15.19
C PHE A 49 9.68 -8.01 16.21
N ASP A 50 9.54 -9.20 16.79
CA ASP A 50 8.61 -9.40 17.89
C ASP A 50 9.24 -8.96 19.22
N SER A 51 10.51 -9.34 19.42
CA SER A 51 11.23 -9.11 20.66
C SER A 51 11.46 -7.62 20.96
N PRO A 52 11.14 -7.18 22.19
CA PRO A 52 11.37 -5.80 22.60
C PRO A 52 12.86 -5.44 22.64
N LEU A 53 13.74 -6.41 22.95
CA LEU A 53 15.19 -6.19 23.00
C LEU A 53 15.73 -5.80 21.62
N VAL A 54 15.31 -6.52 20.57
CA VAL A 54 15.74 -6.23 19.20
C VAL A 54 15.13 -4.92 18.70
N LYS A 55 13.88 -4.61 19.10
CA LYS A 55 13.28 -3.29 18.80
C LYS A 55 14.07 -2.16 19.43
N GLU A 56 14.54 -2.32 20.66
CA GLU A 56 15.36 -1.31 21.34
C GLU A 56 16.70 -1.11 20.63
N LEU A 57 17.38 -2.21 20.24
CA LEU A 57 18.60 -2.14 19.41
C LEU A 57 18.35 -1.35 18.12
N VAL A 58 17.27 -1.63 17.40
CA VAL A 58 16.94 -0.94 16.14
C VAL A 58 16.66 0.55 16.38
N THR A 59 16.02 0.91 17.49
CA THR A 59 15.81 2.31 17.90
C THR A 59 17.13 3.01 18.15
N ASP A 60 18.03 2.41 18.93
CA ASP A 60 19.33 3.01 19.23
C ASP A 60 20.23 3.10 17.98
N MET A 61 20.20 2.10 17.11
CA MET A 61 20.84 2.17 15.79
C MET A 61 20.28 3.32 14.96
N THR A 62 18.98 3.59 15.04
CA THR A 62 18.37 4.73 14.32
C THR A 62 18.86 6.07 14.87
N ASN A 63 19.11 6.16 16.18
CA ASN A 63 19.74 7.32 16.79
C ASN A 63 21.17 7.53 16.28
N VAL A 64 21.96 6.46 16.14
CA VAL A 64 23.30 6.52 15.51
C VAL A 64 23.18 6.98 14.06
N VAL A 65 22.28 6.40 13.26
CA VAL A 65 22.09 6.82 11.86
C VAL A 65 21.75 8.32 11.75
N ALA A 66 21.03 8.88 12.72
CA ALA A 66 20.67 10.30 12.72
C ALA A 66 21.86 11.26 12.95
N THR A 67 22.97 10.78 13.52
CA THR A 67 24.20 11.57 13.72
C THR A 67 25.16 11.53 12.53
N LEU A 68 24.93 10.62 11.58
CA LEU A 68 25.81 10.41 10.42
C LEU A 68 25.69 11.53 9.37
N PRO A 69 26.73 11.71 8.52
CA PRO A 69 26.67 12.65 7.41
C PRO A 69 25.45 12.42 6.52
N LYS A 70 24.80 13.51 6.13
CA LYS A 70 23.55 13.48 5.33
C LYS A 70 23.80 13.66 3.82
N GLU A 71 25.02 14.06 3.46
CA GLU A 71 25.47 14.20 2.08
C GLU A 71 26.12 12.89 1.61
N ASN A 72 25.92 12.55 0.33
CA ASN A 72 26.28 11.25 -0.21
C ASN A 72 27.79 10.98 -0.13
N ASP A 73 28.60 11.89 -0.68
CA ASP A 73 30.05 11.73 -0.74
C ASP A 73 30.70 11.74 0.65
N GLU A 74 30.17 12.57 1.56
CA GLU A 74 30.64 12.64 2.95
C GLU A 74 30.32 11.34 3.71
N LEU A 75 29.13 10.78 3.52
CA LEU A 75 28.74 9.52 4.16
C LEU A 75 29.61 8.37 3.65
N ILE A 76 29.84 8.27 2.34
CA ILE A 76 30.72 7.24 1.76
C ILE A 76 32.13 7.37 2.31
N ALA A 77 32.70 8.58 2.34
CA ALA A 77 34.04 8.82 2.84
C ALA A 77 34.17 8.47 4.33
N PHE A 78 33.14 8.80 5.13
CA PHE A 78 33.07 8.45 6.53
C PHE A 78 33.01 6.92 6.72
N LEU A 79 32.04 6.25 6.10
CA LEU A 79 31.84 4.80 6.25
C LEU A 79 32.98 3.96 5.65
N ALA A 80 33.71 4.48 4.66
CA ALA A 80 34.90 3.82 4.11
C ALA A 80 36.04 3.67 5.13
N THR A 81 36.01 4.46 6.21
CA THR A 81 36.97 4.33 7.30
C THR A 81 36.51 3.22 8.24
N ARG A 82 37.31 2.15 8.39
CA ARG A 82 36.97 0.96 9.19
C ARG A 82 36.53 1.27 10.62
N GLU A 83 37.15 2.28 11.23
CA GLU A 83 36.92 2.66 12.64
C GLU A 83 35.86 3.76 12.80
N SER A 84 35.22 4.22 11.72
CA SER A 84 34.29 5.36 11.75
C SER A 84 33.11 5.19 12.69
N LEU A 85 32.53 3.98 12.74
CA LEU A 85 31.40 3.63 13.61
C LEU A 85 31.83 2.84 14.84
N LYS A 86 33.14 2.72 15.12
CA LYS A 86 33.64 1.78 16.13
C LYS A 86 33.08 2.09 17.52
N GLU A 87 33.14 3.36 17.94
CA GLU A 87 32.65 3.81 19.24
C GLU A 87 31.13 3.61 19.37
N ASP A 88 30.37 3.99 18.35
CA ASP A 88 28.91 3.84 18.34
C ASP A 88 28.49 2.36 18.38
N VAL A 89 29.15 1.50 17.60
CA VAL A 89 28.88 0.06 17.60
C VAL A 89 29.29 -0.58 18.92
N ASP A 90 30.43 -0.18 19.50
CA ASP A 90 30.87 -0.68 20.80
C ASP A 90 29.90 -0.27 21.93
N LEU A 91 29.31 0.93 21.86
CA LEU A 91 28.25 1.36 22.78
C LEU A 91 26.98 0.50 22.61
N LEU A 92 26.57 0.23 21.37
CA LEU A 92 25.43 -0.65 21.09
C LEU A 92 25.67 -2.08 21.62
N LEU A 93 26.86 -2.62 21.39
CA LEU A 93 27.27 -3.94 21.88
C LEU A 93 27.34 -3.98 23.41
N HIS A 94 27.84 -2.92 24.05
CA HIS A 94 27.88 -2.83 25.50
C HIS A 94 26.47 -2.83 26.11
N LYS A 95 25.53 -2.12 25.49
CA LYS A 95 24.15 -2.01 25.97
C LYS A 95 23.32 -3.26 25.68
N HIS A 96 23.39 -3.80 24.45
CA HIS A 96 22.47 -4.82 23.95
C HIS A 96 23.10 -6.20 23.80
N GLY A 97 24.42 -6.28 23.73
CA GLY A 97 25.15 -7.47 23.31
C GLY A 97 24.82 -8.71 24.14
N SER A 98 24.96 -8.60 25.46
CA SER A 98 24.67 -9.71 26.39
C SER A 98 23.19 -10.04 26.49
N ALA A 99 22.29 -9.07 26.33
CA ALA A 99 20.85 -9.31 26.39
C ALA A 99 20.32 -10.03 25.13
N ILE A 100 20.87 -9.70 23.95
CA ILE A 100 20.42 -10.28 22.68
C ILE A 100 21.17 -11.57 22.36
N TRP A 101 22.51 -11.58 22.46
CA TRP A 101 23.36 -12.70 22.04
C TRP A 101 24.08 -13.39 23.21
N GLY A 102 23.77 -13.05 24.47
CA GLY A 102 24.39 -13.70 25.62
C GLY A 102 23.90 -15.13 25.85
N ARG A 103 24.64 -15.90 26.64
CA ARG A 103 24.33 -17.32 26.97
C ARG A 103 23.28 -17.49 28.06
N MET A 104 23.14 -16.50 28.93
CA MET A 104 22.34 -16.58 30.17
C MET A 104 20.93 -15.97 30.04
N GLY A 105 20.53 -15.55 28.84
CA GLY A 105 19.25 -14.88 28.58
C GLY A 105 18.29 -15.72 27.74
N ASP A 106 17.06 -15.22 27.63
CA ASP A 106 16.10 -15.71 26.65
C ASP A 106 16.60 -15.39 25.23
N ARG A 107 16.58 -16.40 24.35
CA ARG A 107 17.08 -16.35 22.98
C ARG A 107 15.99 -16.70 21.96
N GLU A 108 14.70 -16.64 22.34
CA GLU A 108 13.59 -16.88 21.41
C GLU A 108 13.59 -15.94 20.18
N HIS A 109 14.18 -14.75 20.33
CA HIS A 109 14.38 -13.80 19.23
C HIS A 109 15.54 -14.15 18.30
N LEU A 110 16.29 -15.21 18.59
CA LEU A 110 17.31 -15.74 17.71
C LEU A 110 16.79 -16.97 16.97
N VAL A 111 17.23 -17.12 15.74
CA VAL A 111 17.07 -18.36 14.98
C VAL A 111 18.17 -19.33 15.43
N SER A 112 17.83 -20.61 15.51
CA SER A 112 18.83 -21.66 15.73
C SER A 112 19.40 -22.17 14.42
N VAL A 113 20.68 -22.57 14.43
CA VAL A 113 21.31 -23.24 13.27
C VAL A 113 20.50 -24.46 12.84
N GLY A 114 20.20 -24.54 11.53
CA GLY A 114 19.48 -25.67 10.93
C GLY A 114 17.95 -25.59 11.03
N GLU A 115 17.39 -24.47 11.51
CA GLU A 115 15.96 -24.20 11.43
C GLU A 115 15.52 -24.12 9.94
N PRO A 116 14.40 -24.76 9.54
CA PRO A 116 14.05 -24.95 8.13
C PRO A 116 13.78 -23.65 7.35
N GLU A 117 13.50 -22.54 8.05
CA GLU A 117 13.28 -21.22 7.45
C GLU A 117 14.56 -20.42 7.23
N VAL A 118 15.71 -20.89 7.75
CA VAL A 118 16.98 -20.18 7.66
C VAL A 118 17.98 -20.95 6.83
N GLU A 119 18.45 -20.28 5.77
CA GLU A 119 19.47 -20.85 4.92
C GLU A 119 20.78 -20.95 5.69
N THR A 120 21.28 -22.17 5.83
CA THR A 120 22.55 -22.50 6.51
C THR A 120 23.74 -21.72 5.93
N PHE A 121 23.61 -21.24 4.69
CA PHE A 121 24.58 -20.38 4.04
C PHE A 121 24.75 -19.02 4.73
N TYR A 122 23.65 -18.40 5.19
CA TYR A 122 23.69 -17.09 5.84
C TYR A 122 23.92 -17.20 7.35
N TYR A 123 23.48 -18.28 8.01
CA TYR A 123 23.66 -18.47 9.44
C TYR A 123 24.25 -19.86 9.76
N PRO A 124 25.58 -20.04 9.62
CA PRO A 124 26.21 -21.34 9.75
C PRO A 124 26.43 -21.77 11.21
N ARG A 125 26.48 -20.83 12.16
CA ARG A 125 26.67 -21.10 13.60
C ARG A 125 25.91 -20.11 14.47
N ASP A 126 25.46 -20.54 15.65
CA ASP A 126 24.84 -19.66 16.64
C ASP A 126 25.90 -18.70 17.19
N LEU A 127 25.55 -17.41 17.27
CA LEU A 127 26.46 -16.36 17.74
C LEU A 127 26.33 -16.13 19.24
N TYR A 128 27.46 -16.02 19.95
CA TYR A 128 27.50 -15.77 21.38
C TYR A 128 28.31 -14.51 21.70
N PHE A 129 27.71 -13.56 22.42
CA PHE A 129 28.37 -12.30 22.76
C PHE A 129 29.66 -12.47 23.59
N GLU A 130 29.71 -13.51 24.42
CA GLU A 130 30.86 -13.82 25.26
C GLU A 130 32.04 -14.43 24.49
N ASP A 131 31.79 -14.92 23.27
CA ASP A 131 32.84 -15.41 22.37
C ASP A 131 33.43 -14.23 21.58
N GLU A 132 34.76 -14.08 21.58
CA GLU A 132 35.44 -12.94 20.98
C GLU A 132 35.29 -12.91 19.45
N GLU A 133 35.30 -14.07 18.80
CA GLU A 133 35.16 -14.16 17.34
C GLU A 133 33.75 -13.78 16.92
N ASP A 134 32.75 -14.31 17.61
CA ASP A 134 31.35 -13.99 17.35
C ASP A 134 31.06 -12.53 17.66
N ARG A 135 31.65 -11.97 18.73
CA ARG A 135 31.50 -10.55 19.06
C ARG A 135 32.07 -9.64 17.98
N GLU A 136 33.24 -9.98 17.41
CA GLU A 136 33.81 -9.23 16.28
C GLU A 136 32.95 -9.37 15.01
N LEU A 137 32.38 -10.55 14.77
CA LEU A 137 31.45 -10.75 13.66
C LEU A 137 30.17 -9.92 13.83
N ILE A 138 29.57 -9.91 15.03
CA ILE A 138 28.40 -9.07 15.35
C ILE A 138 28.75 -7.59 15.15
N ARG A 139 29.91 -7.13 15.64
CA ARG A 139 30.41 -5.76 15.45
C ARG A 139 30.42 -5.38 13.97
N MET A 140 31.03 -6.22 13.14
CA MET A 140 31.13 -5.99 11.70
C MET A 140 29.76 -5.99 11.02
N LEU A 141 28.86 -6.92 11.38
CA LEU A 141 27.51 -6.98 10.82
C LEU A 141 26.67 -5.76 11.23
N LEU A 142 26.81 -5.26 12.45
CA LEU A 142 26.16 -4.03 12.91
C LEU A 142 26.69 -2.80 12.17
N HIS A 143 28.00 -2.72 11.92
CA HIS A 143 28.60 -1.67 11.09
C HIS A 143 27.96 -1.65 9.69
N TRP A 144 27.86 -2.81 9.04
CA TRP A 144 27.17 -2.95 7.75
C TRP A 144 25.71 -2.50 7.81
N TRP A 145 24.99 -2.93 8.84
CA TRP A 145 23.57 -2.64 8.97
C TRP A 145 23.30 -1.15 9.19
N ILE A 146 24.09 -0.48 10.04
CA ILE A 146 24.01 0.97 10.26
C ILE A 146 24.30 1.73 8.96
N GLY A 147 25.39 1.38 8.28
CA GLY A 147 25.76 2.02 7.01
C GLY A 147 24.68 1.86 5.94
N LEU A 148 24.14 0.65 5.79
CA LEU A 148 23.05 0.39 4.83
C LEU A 148 21.78 1.18 5.17
N LYS A 149 21.42 1.29 6.45
CA LYS A 149 20.31 2.16 6.88
C LYS A 149 20.57 3.63 6.50
N ALA A 150 21.77 4.14 6.75
CA ALA A 150 22.13 5.52 6.45
C ALA A 150 22.07 5.81 4.93
N CYS A 151 22.61 4.91 4.10
CA CYS A 151 22.50 5.01 2.65
C CYS A 151 21.04 5.04 2.19
N ASN A 152 20.20 4.16 2.74
CA ASN A 152 18.79 4.12 2.39
C ASN A 152 18.07 5.42 2.75
N VAL A 153 18.43 6.08 3.85
CA VAL A 153 17.84 7.38 4.25
C VAL A 153 18.09 8.45 3.19
N ILE A 154 19.33 8.53 2.69
CA ILE A 154 19.70 9.46 1.63
C ILE A 154 18.96 9.13 0.33
N LEU A 155 18.95 7.86 -0.07
CA LEU A 155 18.28 7.42 -1.30
C LEU A 155 16.77 7.70 -1.28
N ALA A 156 16.10 7.45 -0.15
CA ALA A 156 14.69 7.76 0.03
C ALA A 156 14.41 9.27 -0.05
N ARG A 157 15.27 10.10 0.57
CA ARG A 157 15.17 11.56 0.49
C ARG A 157 15.32 12.04 -0.96
N GLN A 158 16.34 11.56 -1.68
CA GLN A 158 16.55 11.90 -3.09
C GLN A 158 15.35 11.51 -3.96
N ARG A 159 14.72 10.36 -3.68
CA ARG A 159 13.51 9.93 -4.38
C ARG A 159 12.34 10.89 -4.13
N LEU A 160 12.09 11.26 -2.87
CA LEU A 160 11.04 12.23 -2.52
C LEU A 160 11.27 13.60 -3.15
N ASP A 161 12.52 14.06 -3.22
CA ASP A 161 12.86 15.33 -3.85
C ASP A 161 12.66 15.28 -5.38
N ARG A 162 12.97 14.15 -6.03
CA ARG A 162 12.66 13.94 -7.46
C ARG A 162 11.15 13.95 -7.72
N GLU A 163 10.36 13.30 -6.86
CA GLU A 163 8.90 13.29 -6.96
C GLU A 163 8.30 14.68 -6.75
N ARG A 164 8.81 15.45 -5.76
CA ARG A 164 8.44 16.84 -5.52
C ARG A 164 8.75 17.72 -6.73
N ARG A 165 9.97 17.63 -7.27
CA ARG A 165 10.39 18.39 -8.45
C ARG A 165 9.53 18.07 -9.67
N LYS A 166 9.19 16.79 -9.88
CA LYS A 166 8.28 16.36 -10.96
C LYS A 166 6.85 16.89 -10.77
N LYS A 167 6.38 17.02 -9.53
CA LYS A 167 5.08 17.64 -9.22
C LYS A 167 5.09 19.15 -9.49
N GLU A 168 6.15 19.84 -9.10
CA GLU A 168 6.34 21.28 -9.38
C GLU A 168 6.45 21.58 -10.88
N GLU A 169 7.17 20.74 -11.63
CA GLU A 169 7.27 20.86 -13.10
C GLU A 169 5.91 20.68 -13.77
N ARG A 170 5.10 19.71 -13.34
CA ARG A 170 3.72 19.53 -13.83
C ARG A 170 2.81 20.72 -13.54
N LEU A 171 2.99 21.38 -12.39
CA LEU A 171 2.23 22.58 -12.05
C LEU A 171 2.64 23.75 -12.96
N ARG A 172 3.95 23.97 -13.17
CA ARG A 172 4.46 25.01 -14.07
C ARG A 172 4.01 24.81 -15.52
N SER A 173 4.06 23.59 -16.04
CA SER A 173 3.59 23.30 -17.41
C SER A 173 2.07 23.54 -17.59
N ARG A 174 1.29 23.54 -16.51
CA ARG A 174 -0.14 23.87 -16.55
C ARG A 174 -0.39 25.38 -16.52
N GLU A 175 0.45 26.15 -15.84
CA GLU A 175 0.40 27.62 -15.80
C GLU A 175 0.88 28.23 -17.13
N ASP A 176 1.94 27.68 -17.73
CA ASP A 176 2.46 28.14 -19.03
C ASP A 176 1.56 27.76 -20.23
N HIS A 177 0.58 26.88 -20.05
CA HIS A 177 -0.44 26.54 -21.05
C HIS A 177 -1.79 27.20 -20.76
N GLY A 178 -1.76 28.40 -20.14
CA GLY A 178 -2.87 29.34 -20.15
C GLY A 178 -3.35 29.61 -21.58
N SER A 179 -4.34 28.83 -22.00
CA SER A 179 -5.05 28.95 -23.27
C SER A 179 -5.57 30.38 -23.45
N PRO A 180 -5.29 31.04 -24.60
CA PRO A 180 -5.98 32.26 -24.97
C PRO A 180 -7.46 31.93 -25.10
N ARG A 181 -8.26 32.61 -24.30
CA ARG A 181 -9.72 32.58 -24.31
C ARG A 181 -10.22 32.93 -25.72
N GLU A 182 -10.46 31.94 -26.56
CA GLU A 182 -11.18 32.16 -27.82
C GLU A 182 -12.66 32.46 -27.52
N PRO A 183 -13.25 33.52 -28.09
CA PRO A 183 -14.65 33.84 -27.91
C PRO A 183 -15.53 32.89 -28.74
N ASN A 184 -16.54 32.30 -28.08
CA ASN A 184 -17.61 31.48 -28.64
C ASN A 184 -18.06 31.87 -30.06
N PRO A 185 -18.23 30.92 -30.99
CA PRO A 185 -19.01 31.17 -32.18
C PRO A 185 -20.50 31.07 -31.84
N THR A 186 -21.20 32.17 -32.08
CA THR A 186 -22.66 32.31 -32.05
C THR A 186 -23.32 31.24 -32.92
N VAL A 187 -24.17 30.42 -32.31
CA VAL A 187 -25.08 29.50 -32.99
C VAL A 187 -26.09 30.32 -33.81
N LEU A 188 -26.00 30.25 -35.14
CA LEU A 188 -26.99 30.78 -36.07
C LEU A 188 -27.96 29.65 -36.45
N ILE A 189 -29.21 29.83 -36.03
CA ILE A 189 -30.36 28.99 -36.30
C ILE A 189 -30.67 29.02 -37.80
N ALA A 190 -30.80 27.84 -38.43
CA ALA A 190 -31.34 27.69 -39.78
C ALA A 190 -32.87 27.50 -39.74
N PRO A 191 -33.65 28.11 -40.66
CA PRO A 191 -35.03 27.71 -40.89
C PRO A 191 -35.11 26.65 -41.99
N ALA A 192 -36.06 25.73 -41.79
CA ALA A 192 -36.36 24.60 -42.66
C ALA A 192 -36.98 25.02 -44.00
N THR A 193 -36.65 24.28 -45.06
CA THR A 193 -37.57 24.06 -46.17
C THR A 193 -37.43 22.65 -46.74
N ARG A 194 -38.62 22.09 -46.98
CA ARG A 194 -39.00 20.73 -47.34
C ARG A 194 -39.15 20.65 -48.86
N LEU A 195 -38.67 19.59 -49.50
CA LEU A 195 -39.26 18.94 -50.70
C LEU A 195 -38.39 17.75 -51.16
N GLU A 196 -39.00 16.56 -51.10
CA GLU A 196 -38.73 15.32 -51.86
C GLU A 196 -39.21 15.46 -53.33
N PRO A 197 -39.10 14.48 -54.27
CA PRO A 197 -38.39 13.18 -54.27
C PRO A 197 -37.65 12.79 -55.59
N ALA A 198 -36.97 11.62 -55.54
CA ALA A 198 -36.65 10.67 -56.63
C ALA A 198 -35.54 11.09 -57.65
N ILE A 199 -34.75 10.25 -58.32
CA ILE A 199 -34.95 8.92 -58.96
C ILE A 199 -33.54 8.26 -59.21
N ASP A 200 -33.48 6.92 -59.16
CA ASP A 200 -32.62 5.93 -59.85
C ASP A 200 -31.07 5.95 -59.93
N ALA A 201 -30.53 4.81 -59.48
CA ALA A 201 -29.72 3.81 -60.21
C ALA A 201 -28.25 4.04 -60.64
N ALA A 202 -27.46 3.02 -60.24
CA ALA A 202 -26.45 2.28 -61.00
C ALA A 202 -25.01 2.82 -61.11
N SER A 203 -24.11 2.02 -60.51
CA SER A 203 -22.95 1.38 -61.16
C SER A 203 -21.82 2.23 -61.72
N ALA A 204 -20.63 2.15 -61.10
CA ALA A 204 -19.40 1.72 -61.80
C ALA A 204 -18.23 1.47 -60.84
N LYS A 205 -17.50 0.38 -61.15
CA LYS A 205 -16.21 -0.06 -60.60
C LYS A 205 -15.03 0.80 -61.13
N ALA A 206 -13.98 0.94 -60.32
CA ALA A 206 -12.55 0.93 -60.72
C ALA A 206 -11.72 0.88 -59.41
N GLU A 207 -11.10 -0.23 -59.00
CA GLU A 207 -9.84 -0.86 -59.44
C GLU A 207 -8.54 -0.02 -59.33
N GLN A 208 -7.67 -0.51 -58.42
CA GLN A 208 -6.18 -0.55 -58.43
C GLN A 208 -5.41 0.73 -58.02
N LEU A 209 -4.74 0.78 -56.84
CA LEU A 209 -3.48 0.15 -56.35
C LEU A 209 -2.25 1.11 -56.44
N PRO A 210 -1.12 0.91 -55.72
CA PRO A 210 -0.69 1.83 -54.64
C PRO A 210 0.78 2.33 -54.69
N LEU A 211 1.15 3.09 -53.63
CA LEU A 211 2.51 3.39 -53.07
C LEU A 211 3.35 4.52 -53.72
N PRO A 212 4.40 5.04 -53.04
CA PRO A 212 4.67 5.15 -51.60
C PRO A 212 5.04 6.60 -51.17
N PHE A 213 4.83 6.95 -49.90
CA PHE A 213 5.50 8.10 -49.29
C PHE A 213 6.33 7.62 -48.10
N THR A 214 7.65 7.75 -48.25
CA THR A 214 8.66 7.52 -47.21
C THR A 214 8.78 8.75 -46.32
N GLN A 215 8.54 8.61 -45.00
CA GLN A 215 9.16 9.48 -44.00
C GLN A 215 9.40 8.73 -42.67
N PRO A 216 10.43 9.14 -41.89
CA PRO A 216 11.11 8.28 -40.94
C PRO A 216 10.52 8.34 -39.52
N SER A 217 10.37 7.17 -38.91
CA SER A 217 9.98 6.99 -37.51
C SER A 217 11.16 7.24 -36.57
N ARG A 218 11.09 8.31 -35.77
CA ARG A 218 11.82 8.45 -34.50
C ARG A 218 10.83 8.85 -33.41
N GLN A 219 11.04 8.28 -32.22
CA GLN A 219 10.40 8.59 -30.93
C GLN A 219 9.07 7.88 -30.60
N VAL A 220 9.15 6.62 -30.17
CA VAL A 220 8.24 6.06 -29.15
C VAL A 220 9.01 5.08 -28.27
N GLN A 221 9.74 5.56 -27.27
CA GLN A 221 10.35 4.71 -26.23
C GLN A 221 10.27 5.31 -24.81
N THR A 222 9.44 6.33 -24.57
CA THR A 222 9.48 7.12 -23.33
C THR A 222 8.13 7.30 -22.63
N LEU A 223 7.25 6.29 -22.62
CA LEU A 223 6.00 6.35 -21.84
C LEU A 223 5.59 5.01 -21.18
N GLN A 224 6.54 4.26 -20.62
CA GLN A 224 6.22 3.04 -19.84
C GLN A 224 6.67 3.07 -18.36
N ALA A 225 7.25 4.17 -17.87
CA ALA A 225 7.67 4.29 -16.48
C ALA A 225 6.84 5.34 -15.71
N LEU A 226 5.53 5.12 -15.60
CA LEU A 226 4.65 5.98 -14.80
C LEU A 226 3.56 5.16 -14.11
N ARG A 227 3.65 5.13 -12.77
CA ARG A 227 2.60 4.93 -11.75
C ARG A 227 2.67 3.62 -10.94
N LEU A 228 3.45 3.68 -9.87
CA LEU A 228 3.15 3.21 -8.51
C LEU A 228 3.87 4.25 -7.62
N ASP A 229 3.23 5.00 -6.71
CA ASP A 229 2.79 4.53 -5.41
C ASP A 229 1.68 5.44 -4.84
N THR A 230 0.58 4.85 -4.39
CA THR A 230 -0.34 5.43 -3.40
C THR A 230 -0.28 4.54 -2.17
N SER A 231 0.46 4.96 -1.14
CA SER A 231 0.40 4.34 0.18
C SER A 231 0.62 5.42 1.24
N TYR A 232 -0.48 5.89 1.82
CA TYR A 232 -0.51 6.79 2.98
C TYR A 232 -0.86 6.00 4.25
N SER A 233 -0.08 6.31 5.29
CA SER A 233 -0.35 6.33 6.75
C SER A 233 -1.60 5.65 7.31
N ASN A 234 -1.39 4.74 8.27
CA ASN A 234 -2.40 4.34 9.26
C ASN A 234 -2.52 5.36 10.41
N PRO A 235 -3.71 5.48 11.03
CA PRO A 235 -3.99 6.39 12.12
C PRO A 235 -3.57 5.86 13.50
N ILE A 236 -3.33 6.83 14.39
CA ILE A 236 -2.93 6.76 15.79
C ILE A 236 -3.90 5.94 16.64
N SER A 237 -3.39 5.07 17.52
CA SER A 237 -4.13 4.48 18.64
C SER A 237 -3.80 5.23 19.94
N PRO A 238 -4.76 5.55 20.81
CA PRO A 238 -4.49 6.22 22.07
C PRO A 238 -3.96 5.25 23.14
N ILE A 239 -3.02 5.77 23.92
CA ILE A 239 -2.40 5.16 25.10
C ILE A 239 -3.47 4.96 26.19
N SER A 240 -3.63 3.72 26.66
CA SER A 240 -4.45 3.40 27.83
C SER A 240 -3.56 3.43 29.08
N GLY A 241 -3.81 4.42 29.94
CA GLY A 241 -3.24 4.49 31.29
C GLY A 241 -4.11 3.72 32.28
N THR A 242 -3.50 2.81 33.03
CA THR A 242 -4.09 2.15 34.20
C THR A 242 -4.35 3.15 35.34
N PRO A 243 -5.39 2.90 36.16
CA PRO A 243 -5.16 2.98 37.61
C PRO A 243 -5.70 1.77 38.39
N LEU A 244 -5.15 1.66 39.61
CA LEU A 244 -5.26 0.58 40.58
C LEU A 244 -6.67 0.25 41.10
N HIS A 245 -6.82 -1.04 41.46
CA HIS A 245 -7.61 -1.64 42.55
C HIS A 245 -8.85 -0.90 43.09
N SER A 246 -10.01 -1.57 43.04
CA SER A 246 -10.78 -1.92 44.24
C SER A 246 -11.82 -3.02 43.95
N ALA A 247 -11.93 -3.91 44.93
CA ALA A 247 -12.84 -5.04 44.97
C ALA A 247 -14.28 -4.60 45.27
N GLU A 248 -15.25 -5.23 44.62
CA GLU A 248 -16.49 -5.79 45.20
C GLU A 248 -17.44 -6.20 44.08
N SER A 249 -17.79 -7.49 44.03
CA SER A 249 -18.91 -8.02 43.25
C SER A 249 -20.24 -7.68 43.97
N PRO A 250 -21.38 -7.73 43.26
CA PRO A 250 -22.11 -8.99 43.24
C PRO A 250 -22.79 -9.36 41.91
N SER A 251 -23.00 -10.66 41.82
CA SER A 251 -23.72 -11.46 40.82
C SER A 251 -25.22 -11.18 40.74
N ILE A 252 -25.80 -11.14 39.52
CA ILE A 252 -27.14 -11.69 39.20
C ILE A 252 -27.15 -12.22 37.74
N SER A 253 -27.69 -13.43 37.58
CA SER A 253 -27.94 -14.14 36.32
C SER A 253 -29.25 -13.69 35.62
N ALA A 254 -29.34 -13.83 34.29
CA ALA A 254 -30.32 -14.68 33.58
C ALA A 254 -30.55 -14.28 32.10
N HIS A 255 -30.71 -15.32 31.27
CA HIS A 255 -31.38 -15.51 29.96
C HIS A 255 -32.06 -14.30 29.26
N GLY A 256 -32.09 -14.18 27.93
CA GLY A 256 -31.94 -15.14 26.84
C GLY A 256 -31.97 -14.45 25.45
N PRO A 257 -32.18 -15.18 24.33
CA PRO A 257 -31.83 -14.75 22.98
C PRO A 257 -33.00 -14.10 22.21
N GLY A 258 -32.69 -13.15 21.33
CA GLY A 258 -33.67 -12.52 20.44
C GLY A 258 -33.05 -12.10 19.11
N ASN A 259 -33.44 -12.81 18.05
CA ASN A 259 -33.29 -12.46 16.63
C ASN A 259 -33.75 -11.02 16.35
N ALA A 260 -33.01 -10.31 15.50
CA ALA A 260 -33.58 -9.23 14.69
C ALA A 260 -32.86 -9.14 13.34
N SER A 261 -33.65 -9.34 12.28
CA SER A 261 -33.32 -9.19 10.87
C SER A 261 -32.80 -7.80 10.53
N PHE A 262 -31.84 -7.75 9.61
CA PHE A 262 -31.48 -6.55 8.86
C PHE A 262 -32.62 -6.18 7.90
N HIS A 263 -33.07 -4.92 7.97
CA HIS A 263 -33.98 -4.31 7.02
C HIS A 263 -33.23 -3.36 6.08
N ASP A 264 -33.64 -3.40 4.81
CA ASP A 264 -33.39 -2.46 3.72
C ASP A 264 -33.41 -0.98 4.14
N PHE A 265 -32.49 -0.19 3.59
CA PHE A 265 -32.63 1.26 3.51
C PHE A 265 -33.27 1.66 2.18
N THR A 266 -34.54 2.05 2.23
CA THR A 266 -35.19 2.89 1.22
C THR A 266 -35.20 4.33 1.71
N THR A 267 -34.78 5.24 0.82
CA THR A 267 -34.77 6.70 0.94
C THR A 267 -36.14 7.28 1.26
N ARG A 268 -36.22 8.16 2.27
CA ARG A 268 -37.37 9.06 2.44
C ARG A 268 -36.97 10.41 3.02
N GLU A 269 -37.25 11.44 2.23
CA GLU A 269 -37.18 12.86 2.54
C GLU A 269 -38.08 13.25 3.72
N MET A 270 -37.64 14.21 4.55
CA MET A 270 -38.55 15.10 5.27
C MET A 270 -37.95 16.50 5.45
N TYR A 271 -38.59 17.46 4.78
CA TYR A 271 -38.65 18.87 5.19
C TYR A 271 -39.46 19.02 6.47
N GLY A 272 -39.06 19.92 7.38
CA GLY A 272 -39.86 20.20 8.58
C GLY A 272 -39.29 21.26 9.51
N SER A 273 -39.47 22.52 9.12
CA SER A 273 -39.22 23.74 9.90
C SER A 273 -39.92 23.78 11.28
N ARG A 274 -39.23 24.26 12.33
CA ARG A 274 -39.81 25.19 13.33
C ARG A 274 -38.74 25.86 14.23
N ARG A 275 -38.89 27.19 14.35
CA ARG A 275 -38.12 28.19 15.11
C ARG A 275 -38.72 28.37 16.54
N PRO A 276 -38.19 29.27 17.41
CA PRO A 276 -37.81 28.93 18.78
C PRO A 276 -38.72 29.54 19.87
N SER A 277 -38.52 29.13 21.12
CA SER A 277 -39.00 29.86 22.31
C SER A 277 -37.84 30.24 23.21
N ALA A 278 -37.67 31.55 23.38
CA ALA A 278 -36.96 32.16 24.48
C ALA A 278 -37.78 32.04 25.78
N LEU A 279 -37.11 31.92 26.93
CA LEU A 279 -37.36 32.76 28.10
C LEU A 279 -36.30 32.53 29.19
N SER A 280 -35.93 33.66 29.79
CA SER A 280 -34.93 33.93 30.81
C SER A 280 -35.12 33.22 32.15
N GLN A 281 -34.03 33.07 32.92
CA GLN A 281 -33.95 33.43 34.35
C GLN A 281 -32.50 33.31 34.84
N THR A 282 -31.83 34.45 35.09
CA THR A 282 -31.51 35.04 36.41
C THR A 282 -30.35 34.39 37.18
N VAL A 283 -29.31 35.20 37.35
CA VAL A 283 -28.07 35.05 38.14
C VAL A 283 -28.38 35.00 39.65
N PRO A 284 -27.51 34.39 40.47
CA PRO A 284 -26.81 35.21 41.46
C PRO A 284 -25.30 34.95 41.54
N MET A 285 -24.58 36.04 41.81
CA MET A 285 -23.12 36.13 41.94
C MET A 285 -22.60 35.57 43.27
N HIS A 286 -21.47 34.86 43.20
CA HIS A 286 -20.38 34.74 44.18
C HIS A 286 -19.15 34.35 43.34
N GLY A 287 -17.97 34.96 43.34
CA GLY A 287 -17.25 35.71 44.36
C GLY A 287 -15.91 34.99 44.60
N GLY A 288 -14.83 35.39 43.93
CA GLY A 288 -13.46 34.91 44.21
C GLY A 288 -12.49 35.00 43.01
N PRO A 289 -11.30 35.62 43.15
CA PRO A 289 -10.31 35.69 42.09
C PRO A 289 -9.33 34.51 42.19
N GLU A 290 -9.21 33.71 41.13
CA GLU A 290 -8.14 32.71 41.00
C GLU A 290 -7.28 33.03 39.78
N VAL A 291 -6.03 33.41 40.04
CA VAL A 291 -4.99 33.66 39.04
C VAL A 291 -4.62 32.30 38.42
N ARG A 292 -4.92 32.12 37.13
CA ARG A 292 -4.44 30.96 36.37
C ARG A 292 -3.38 31.40 35.37
N HIS A 293 -2.19 30.85 35.55
CA HIS A 293 -1.08 30.93 34.62
C HIS A 293 -1.46 30.25 33.30
N ALA A 294 -1.28 30.97 32.19
CA ALA A 294 -1.35 30.40 30.85
C ALA A 294 -0.12 29.50 30.63
N SER A 295 -0.34 28.19 30.57
CA SER A 295 0.65 27.23 30.11
C SER A 295 0.45 27.01 28.61
N THR A 296 1.38 27.54 27.81
CA THR A 296 1.53 27.28 26.39
C THR A 296 1.80 25.77 26.19
N PRO A 297 1.11 25.08 25.26
CA PRO A 297 1.46 23.70 24.94
C PRO A 297 2.84 23.64 24.25
N PRO A 298 3.69 22.64 24.57
CA PRO A 298 5.00 22.53 23.97
C PRO A 298 4.88 22.13 22.49
N LEU A 299 5.62 22.83 21.62
CA LEU A 299 5.84 22.43 20.24
C LEU A 299 6.53 21.05 20.20
N PRO A 300 6.14 20.14 19.27
CA PRO A 300 6.83 18.87 19.10
C PRO A 300 8.28 19.12 18.68
N SER A 301 9.20 18.41 19.32
CA SER A 301 10.64 18.58 19.10
C SER A 301 11.04 18.05 17.72
N LEU A 302 12.03 18.71 17.10
CA LEU A 302 12.59 18.36 15.79
C LEU A 302 13.13 16.91 15.73
N HIS A 303 13.35 16.27 16.89
CA HIS A 303 13.74 14.86 17.02
C HIS A 303 12.61 13.88 16.70
N GLN A 304 11.33 14.25 16.91
CA GLN A 304 10.19 13.37 16.66
C GLN A 304 9.98 13.15 15.15
N LEU A 305 10.14 14.21 14.33
CA LEU A 305 10.11 14.16 12.87
C LEU A 305 11.25 13.32 12.26
N SER A 306 12.43 13.30 12.90
CA SER A 306 13.56 12.48 12.44
C SER A 306 13.32 10.98 12.66
N SER A 307 12.59 10.60 13.71
CA SER A 307 12.22 9.21 13.99
C SER A 307 11.17 8.66 13.01
N GLU A 308 10.25 9.53 12.56
CA GLU A 308 9.21 9.19 11.58
C GLU A 308 9.78 9.02 10.16
N LEU A 309 10.77 9.83 9.78
CA LEU A 309 11.51 9.66 8.52
C LEU A 309 12.33 8.36 8.48
N GLY A 310 12.90 7.94 9.61
CA GLY A 310 13.63 6.66 9.72
C GLY A 310 12.74 5.43 9.50
N CYS A 311 11.44 5.52 9.82
CA CYS A 311 10.48 4.43 9.61
C CYS A 311 10.02 4.28 8.14
N LEU A 312 10.06 5.34 7.33
CA LEU A 312 9.62 5.32 5.93
C LEU A 312 10.66 4.69 4.98
N VAL A 313 11.92 4.68 5.40
CA VAL A 313 13.08 4.35 4.55
C VAL A 313 13.26 2.85 4.31
N SER A 314 12.72 1.99 5.19
CA SER A 314 12.97 0.54 5.14
C SER A 314 12.21 -0.20 4.02
N ASN A 315 11.38 0.47 3.24
CA ASN A 315 10.42 -0.16 2.33
C ASN A 315 10.76 -0.13 0.83
N PHE A 316 11.80 0.59 0.38
CA PHE A 316 11.76 1.11 -0.99
C PHE A 316 13.00 0.90 -1.87
N LEU A 317 13.89 -0.03 -1.54
CA LEU A 317 15.08 -0.33 -2.36
C LEU A 317 15.19 -1.81 -2.73
N GLU A 318 14.23 -2.29 -3.50
CA GLU A 318 14.41 -3.47 -4.36
C GLU A 318 13.55 -3.28 -5.61
N ASP A 319 14.03 -2.50 -6.57
CA ASP A 319 13.58 -2.53 -7.97
C ASP A 319 14.82 -2.35 -8.86
N GLY A 320 15.13 -3.38 -9.65
CA GLY A 320 16.04 -3.30 -10.80
C GLY A 320 17.29 -4.18 -10.73
N THR A 321 17.27 -5.31 -11.44
CA THR A 321 18.24 -5.78 -12.46
C THR A 321 18.38 -7.31 -12.46
N ALA A 322 17.48 -7.99 -13.19
CA ALA A 322 17.70 -9.35 -13.69
C ALA A 322 17.47 -9.36 -15.21
N ALA A 323 18.31 -8.61 -15.92
CA ALA A 323 18.40 -8.64 -17.38
C ALA A 323 19.79 -8.15 -17.80
N ASP A 324 20.82 -8.93 -17.47
CA ASP A 324 22.01 -9.07 -18.33
C ASP A 324 22.93 -10.11 -17.72
N LEU A 325 23.15 -11.19 -18.48
CA LEU A 325 24.36 -12.02 -18.59
C LEU A 325 23.96 -13.37 -19.22
N ARG A 326 23.70 -13.35 -20.53
CA ARG A 326 23.70 -14.57 -21.35
C ARG A 326 24.45 -14.33 -22.65
N ALA A 327 25.78 -14.49 -22.59
CA ALA A 327 26.60 -14.86 -23.74
C ALA A 327 27.98 -15.28 -23.26
N GLN A 328 28.26 -16.59 -23.24
CA GLN A 328 29.47 -17.15 -23.83
C GLN A 328 29.38 -18.69 -23.84
N HIS A 329 29.41 -19.23 -25.06
CA HIS A 329 29.50 -20.65 -25.39
C HIS A 329 30.94 -21.15 -25.23
N THR A 330 31.11 -22.41 -24.82
CA THR A 330 31.91 -23.42 -25.56
C THR A 330 31.65 -24.85 -25.02
N PRO A 331 31.80 -25.91 -25.83
CA PRO A 331 31.23 -27.25 -25.57
C PRO A 331 32.29 -28.31 -25.21
N SER A 332 31.93 -29.33 -24.41
CA SER A 332 32.46 -30.72 -24.48
C SER A 332 31.81 -31.63 -23.42
N PRO A 333 31.97 -32.98 -23.43
CA PRO A 333 30.95 -33.90 -23.88
C PRO A 333 30.35 -34.77 -22.76
N ALA A 334 29.24 -35.43 -23.10
CA ALA A 334 28.48 -36.38 -22.29
C ALA A 334 29.33 -37.56 -21.77
N PRO A 335 28.86 -38.32 -20.75
CA PRO A 335 27.90 -39.38 -21.09
C PRO A 335 26.87 -39.76 -20.00
N GLN A 336 25.91 -40.57 -20.45
CA GLN A 336 25.08 -41.55 -19.72
C GLN A 336 23.65 -41.12 -19.30
N GLN A 337 22.77 -41.51 -20.21
CA GLN A 337 21.33 -41.65 -20.09
C GLN A 337 20.98 -42.63 -18.94
N PHE A 338 20.25 -42.14 -17.94
CA PHE A 338 19.27 -42.95 -17.23
C PHE A 338 17.89 -42.46 -17.68
N ALA A 339 17.25 -43.28 -18.51
CA ALA A 339 15.84 -43.16 -18.81
C ALA A 339 15.06 -43.42 -17.50
N ARG A 340 14.46 -42.37 -16.96
CA ARG A 340 13.48 -42.47 -15.88
C ARG A 340 12.20 -41.80 -16.36
N ASP A 341 11.11 -42.55 -16.32
CA ASP A 341 9.76 -42.13 -16.66
C ASP A 341 9.37 -40.82 -15.97
N GLU A 342 9.42 -39.70 -16.69
CA GLU A 342 8.91 -38.37 -16.29
C GLU A 342 7.76 -37.91 -17.20
N SER A 343 6.89 -38.82 -17.64
CA SER A 343 5.76 -38.48 -18.51
C SER A 343 4.39 -38.46 -17.81
N SER A 344 4.34 -38.41 -16.46
CA SER A 344 3.05 -38.42 -15.75
C SER A 344 2.94 -37.59 -14.47
N ARG A 345 3.84 -36.63 -14.21
CA ARG A 345 3.73 -35.70 -13.06
C ARG A 345 3.49 -34.23 -13.40
N ASP A 346 3.54 -33.85 -14.67
CA ASP A 346 3.28 -32.47 -15.13
C ASP A 346 1.83 -32.23 -15.57
N ALA A 347 0.89 -32.92 -14.90
CA ALA A 347 -0.47 -32.41 -14.80
C ALA A 347 -0.46 -31.23 -13.83
N SER A 348 0.09 -30.11 -14.29
CA SER A 348 -0.35 -28.74 -14.00
C SER A 348 -1.47 -28.70 -12.96
N VAL A 349 -1.07 -28.71 -11.68
CA VAL A 349 -1.95 -28.47 -10.54
C VAL A 349 -2.53 -27.09 -10.79
N ARG A 350 -3.73 -27.07 -11.38
CA ARG A 350 -4.42 -25.84 -11.74
C ARG A 350 -4.60 -25.07 -10.44
N ARG A 351 -3.95 -23.91 -10.37
CA ARG A 351 -3.94 -22.99 -9.22
C ARG A 351 -5.28 -22.24 -9.13
N GLU A 352 -6.36 -22.99 -9.13
CA GLU A 352 -7.73 -22.48 -9.06
C GLU A 352 -8.09 -22.20 -7.59
N LEU A 353 -9.05 -21.28 -7.39
CA LEU A 353 -9.64 -21.06 -6.08
C LEU A 353 -10.30 -22.37 -5.61
N ASP A 354 -10.09 -22.74 -4.35
CA ASP A 354 -10.75 -23.92 -3.81
C ASP A 354 -12.29 -23.79 -3.91
N PRO A 355 -13.01 -24.89 -4.14
CA PRO A 355 -14.44 -24.84 -4.45
C PRO A 355 -15.27 -24.27 -3.30
N GLU A 356 -14.84 -24.45 -2.05
CA GLU A 356 -15.52 -23.90 -0.88
C GLU A 356 -15.42 -22.36 -0.84
N THR A 357 -14.22 -21.83 -1.05
CA THR A 357 -13.99 -20.38 -1.12
C THR A 357 -14.68 -19.77 -2.33
N LEU A 358 -14.78 -20.49 -3.45
CA LEU A 358 -15.53 -20.05 -4.62
C LEU A 358 -17.04 -19.92 -4.33
N LEU A 359 -17.63 -20.91 -3.64
CA LEU A 359 -19.03 -20.84 -3.21
C LEU A 359 -19.28 -19.73 -2.19
N ALA A 360 -18.36 -19.55 -1.22
CA ALA A 360 -18.41 -18.45 -0.27
C ALA A 360 -18.39 -17.10 -1.00
N PHE A 361 -17.47 -16.96 -1.96
CA PHE A 361 -17.31 -15.77 -2.78
C PHE A 361 -18.56 -15.46 -3.61
N ARG A 362 -19.19 -16.47 -4.20
CA ARG A 362 -20.46 -16.30 -4.93
C ARG A 362 -21.58 -15.81 -4.02
N SER A 363 -21.76 -16.46 -2.86
CA SER A 363 -22.78 -16.06 -1.88
C SER A 363 -22.56 -14.65 -1.32
N TYR A 364 -21.31 -14.19 -1.28
CA TYR A 364 -20.95 -12.84 -0.87
C TYR A 364 -21.29 -11.79 -1.93
N ILE A 365 -21.08 -12.09 -3.22
CA ILE A 365 -21.39 -11.18 -4.32
C ILE A 365 -22.90 -11.13 -4.59
N TYR A 366 -23.58 -12.27 -4.55
CA TYR A 366 -24.98 -12.41 -4.96
C TYR A 366 -25.84 -12.78 -3.76
N PRO A 367 -26.50 -11.79 -3.12
CA PRO A 367 -27.39 -12.04 -2.00
C PRO A 367 -28.58 -12.88 -2.47
N GLY A 368 -28.60 -14.16 -2.12
CA GLY A 368 -29.61 -15.12 -2.57
C GLY A 368 -29.03 -16.48 -2.94
N GLU A 369 -27.71 -16.55 -3.14
CA GLU A 369 -27.05 -17.82 -3.40
C GLU A 369 -26.68 -18.54 -2.11
N SER A 370 -26.86 -19.86 -2.12
CA SER A 370 -26.49 -20.70 -0.99
C SER A 370 -24.99 -20.93 -0.97
N GLY A 371 -24.33 -20.53 0.11
CA GLY A 371 -22.90 -20.75 0.32
C GLY A 371 -22.55 -20.74 1.81
N PRO A 372 -21.37 -21.24 2.18
CA PRO A 372 -20.89 -21.13 3.54
C PRO A 372 -20.76 -19.65 3.93
N LYS A 373 -21.20 -19.29 5.14
CA LYS A 373 -21.04 -17.93 5.66
C LYS A 373 -19.60 -17.75 6.12
N TRP A 374 -18.89 -16.87 5.44
CA TRP A 374 -17.52 -16.50 5.79
C TRP A 374 -17.49 -15.11 6.39
N ASP A 375 -16.51 -14.90 7.27
CA ASP A 375 -16.12 -13.55 7.66
C ASP A 375 -15.59 -12.81 6.43
N GLU A 376 -16.12 -11.61 6.20
CA GLU A 376 -15.80 -10.81 5.00
C GLU A 376 -14.30 -10.50 4.91
N ASP A 377 -13.65 -10.15 6.03
CA ASP A 377 -12.24 -9.80 6.04
C ASP A 377 -11.35 -11.03 5.78
N VAL A 378 -11.74 -12.21 6.26
CA VAL A 378 -11.06 -13.48 5.94
C VAL A 378 -11.22 -13.84 4.47
N LEU A 379 -12.44 -13.74 3.93
CA LEU A 379 -12.72 -14.04 2.53
C LEU A 379 -11.94 -13.11 1.59
N LEU A 380 -12.03 -11.80 1.78
CA LEU A 380 -11.33 -10.81 0.96
C LEU A 380 -9.80 -10.99 1.00
N ARG A 381 -9.23 -11.31 2.17
CA ARG A 381 -7.80 -11.63 2.29
C ARG A 381 -7.42 -12.87 1.50
N ARG A 382 -8.22 -13.95 1.60
CA ARG A 382 -7.96 -15.18 0.84
C ARG A 382 -8.04 -14.96 -0.67
N LEU A 383 -9.04 -14.22 -1.14
CA LEU A 383 -9.17 -13.86 -2.55
C LEU A 383 -7.96 -13.04 -3.03
N GLU A 384 -7.51 -12.07 -2.24
CA GLU A 384 -6.31 -11.27 -2.54
C GLU A 384 -5.04 -12.12 -2.59
N THR A 385 -4.83 -13.00 -1.61
CA THR A 385 -3.68 -13.93 -1.57
C THR A 385 -3.66 -14.82 -2.80
N VAL A 386 -4.78 -15.46 -3.13
CA VAL A 386 -4.88 -16.33 -4.33
C VAL A 386 -4.61 -15.53 -5.60
N TRP A 387 -5.15 -14.31 -5.71
CA TRP A 387 -4.87 -13.45 -6.86
C TRP A 387 -3.38 -13.11 -7.00
N ARG A 388 -2.74 -12.70 -5.91
CA ARG A 388 -1.31 -12.33 -5.91
C ARG A 388 -0.40 -13.53 -6.15
N ASP A 389 -0.67 -14.65 -5.49
CA ASP A 389 0.26 -15.77 -5.46
C ASP A 389 0.05 -16.72 -6.64
N ASN A 390 -1.19 -16.89 -7.11
CA ASN A 390 -1.50 -17.83 -8.18
C ASN A 390 -1.65 -17.16 -9.54
N ILE A 391 -2.40 -16.06 -9.60
CA ILE A 391 -2.78 -15.43 -10.86
C ILE A 391 -1.66 -14.54 -11.40
N ARG A 392 -1.08 -13.66 -10.56
CA ARG A 392 0.05 -12.82 -11.00
C ARG A 392 1.27 -13.64 -11.37
N THR A 393 1.68 -14.57 -10.52
CA THR A 393 2.86 -15.42 -10.79
C THR A 393 2.65 -16.37 -11.97
N GLY A 394 1.40 -16.75 -12.25
CA GLY A 394 1.05 -17.57 -13.42
C GLY A 394 0.99 -16.78 -14.73
N HIS A 395 0.80 -15.46 -14.66
CA HIS A 395 0.64 -14.61 -15.83
C HIS A 395 1.95 -14.41 -16.62
N ASP A 396 3.11 -14.49 -15.97
CA ASP A 396 4.43 -14.39 -16.61
C ASP A 396 4.66 -15.44 -17.72
N LEU A 397 3.82 -16.48 -17.80
CA LEU A 397 3.99 -17.59 -18.75
C LEU A 397 3.13 -17.47 -20.02
N ARG A 398 2.22 -16.50 -20.15
CA ARG A 398 1.30 -16.42 -21.30
C ARG A 398 1.38 -15.05 -22.00
N LEU A 399 2.06 -15.04 -23.14
CA LEU A 399 2.35 -13.92 -24.05
C LEU A 399 1.14 -13.12 -24.62
N GLY A 400 -0.05 -13.19 -24.04
CA GLY A 400 -1.24 -12.50 -24.53
C GLY A 400 -1.66 -11.36 -23.63
N ASP A 401 -1.25 -10.14 -23.98
CA ASP A 401 -1.78 -8.86 -23.48
C ASP A 401 -1.50 -8.50 -22.00
N ALA A 402 -0.23 -8.21 -21.71
CA ALA A 402 0.20 -7.70 -20.42
C ALA A 402 -0.51 -6.39 -20.01
N ALA A 403 -0.88 -5.53 -20.97
CA ALA A 403 -1.57 -4.28 -20.68
C ALA A 403 -2.98 -4.57 -20.15
N HIS A 404 -3.74 -5.44 -20.82
CA HIS A 404 -5.05 -5.88 -20.36
C HIS A 404 -5.00 -6.52 -18.97
N PHE A 405 -4.00 -7.37 -18.71
CA PHE A 405 -3.83 -7.96 -17.39
C PHE A 405 -3.58 -6.91 -16.31
N VAL A 406 -2.72 -5.92 -16.55
CA VAL A 406 -2.44 -4.86 -15.57
C VAL A 406 -3.71 -4.07 -15.22
N VAL A 407 -4.55 -3.75 -16.20
CA VAL A 407 -5.80 -3.01 -15.93
C VAL A 407 -6.80 -3.90 -15.18
N ARG A 408 -6.93 -5.18 -15.55
CA ARG A 408 -7.75 -6.16 -14.84
C ARG A 408 -7.30 -6.40 -13.40
N ASP A 409 -5.99 -6.54 -13.20
CA ASP A 409 -5.36 -6.69 -11.89
C ASP A 409 -5.65 -5.48 -11.00
N ARG A 410 -5.51 -4.27 -11.56
CA ARG A 410 -5.86 -3.03 -10.86
C ARG A 410 -7.34 -2.99 -10.50
N ALA A 411 -8.24 -3.35 -11.43
CA ALA A 411 -9.68 -3.41 -11.18
C ALA A 411 -10.02 -4.36 -10.01
N PHE A 412 -9.45 -5.56 -10.00
CA PHE A 412 -9.68 -6.53 -8.94
C PHE A 412 -9.21 -6.04 -7.57
N LEU A 413 -7.99 -5.50 -7.48
CA LEU A 413 -7.46 -5.02 -6.19
C LEU A 413 -8.15 -3.75 -5.70
N THR A 414 -8.47 -2.81 -6.59
CA THR A 414 -9.26 -1.63 -6.21
C THR A 414 -10.67 -2.02 -5.73
N TRP A 415 -11.26 -3.08 -6.28
CA TRP A 415 -12.52 -3.62 -5.77
C TRP A 415 -12.37 -4.22 -4.35
N ILE A 416 -11.31 -5.00 -4.08
CA ILE A 416 -11.04 -5.50 -2.71
C ILE A 416 -10.88 -4.34 -1.72
N GLU A 417 -10.12 -3.31 -2.09
CA GLU A 417 -9.93 -2.12 -1.27
C GLU A 417 -11.24 -1.36 -1.03
N LEU A 418 -12.07 -1.22 -2.08
CA LEU A 418 -13.39 -0.61 -1.96
C LEU A 418 -14.27 -1.37 -0.95
N ARG A 419 -14.30 -2.70 -1.00
CA ARG A 419 -15.11 -3.50 -0.05
C ARG A 419 -14.64 -3.30 1.39
N ARG A 420 -13.34 -3.34 1.65
CA ARG A 420 -12.77 -3.06 2.99
C ARG A 420 -13.13 -1.66 3.47
N HIS A 421 -13.00 -0.67 2.58
CA HIS A 421 -13.31 0.72 2.89
C HIS A 421 -14.80 0.96 3.21
N LEU A 422 -15.71 0.31 2.48
CA LEU A 422 -17.14 0.36 2.79
C LEU A 422 -17.45 -0.25 4.16
N ALA A 423 -16.77 -1.34 4.53
CA ALA A 423 -16.89 -1.91 5.87
C ALA A 423 -16.33 -0.95 6.95
N ASP A 424 -15.25 -0.22 6.67
CA ASP A 424 -14.73 0.82 7.57
C ASP A 424 -15.69 1.99 7.75
N LEU A 425 -16.34 2.44 6.67
CA LEU A 425 -17.38 3.47 6.72
C LEU A 425 -18.58 3.01 7.56
N ASP A 426 -19.06 1.78 7.38
CA ASP A 426 -20.16 1.21 8.17
C ASP A 426 -19.79 1.06 9.66
N ARG A 427 -18.57 0.60 9.95
CA ARG A 427 -18.05 0.55 11.33
C ARG A 427 -17.97 1.94 11.96
N ALA A 428 -17.49 2.93 11.22
CA ALA A 428 -17.42 4.32 11.69
C ALA A 428 -18.82 4.90 11.96
N ASP A 429 -19.79 4.68 11.07
CA ASP A 429 -21.18 5.11 11.26
C ASP A 429 -21.82 4.46 12.50
N LYS A 430 -21.63 3.14 12.66
CA LYS A 430 -22.13 2.41 13.85
C LYS A 430 -21.54 2.97 15.15
N ARG A 431 -20.23 3.23 15.20
CA ARG A 431 -19.59 3.85 16.36
C ARG A 431 -20.13 5.25 16.62
N TRP A 432 -20.27 6.05 15.57
CA TRP A 432 -20.82 7.40 15.67
C TRP A 432 -22.20 7.40 16.33
N ARG A 433 -23.08 6.47 15.94
CA ARG A 433 -24.43 6.33 16.50
C ARG A 433 -24.43 5.85 17.96
N GLN A 434 -23.44 5.06 18.37
CA GLN A 434 -23.39 4.46 19.71
C GLN A 434 -22.77 5.37 20.78
N GLU A 435 -21.75 6.16 20.43
CA GLU A 435 -20.92 6.89 21.42
C GLU A 435 -21.52 8.22 21.92
N GLY A 436 -22.68 8.64 21.41
CA GLY A 436 -23.36 9.87 21.84
C GLY A 436 -22.57 11.16 21.56
N ASN A 437 -23.08 12.29 22.08
CA ASN A 437 -22.55 13.64 21.82
C ASN A 437 -21.52 14.12 22.88
N LEU A 438 -20.68 13.23 23.40
CA LEU A 438 -19.59 13.66 24.28
C LEU A 438 -18.57 14.49 23.50
N ALA A 439 -18.29 15.70 23.99
CA ALA A 439 -17.44 16.69 23.33
C ALA A 439 -15.99 16.20 23.18
N GLU A 440 -15.46 15.46 24.15
CA GLU A 440 -14.07 14.98 24.18
C GLU A 440 -13.76 13.94 23.08
N GLY A 441 -14.77 13.26 22.53
CA GLY A 441 -14.63 12.33 21.41
C GLY A 441 -14.97 12.91 20.04
N MET A 442 -15.44 14.16 19.96
CA MET A 442 -15.92 14.74 18.70
C MET A 442 -14.77 15.04 17.73
N GLU A 443 -13.66 15.58 18.23
CA GLU A 443 -12.50 15.93 17.40
C GLU A 443 -11.84 14.69 16.77
N ALA A 444 -11.67 13.62 17.55
CA ALA A 444 -11.14 12.35 17.04
C ALA A 444 -12.04 11.73 15.96
N ARG A 445 -13.37 11.84 16.11
CA ARG A 445 -14.34 11.38 15.10
C ARG A 445 -14.29 12.20 13.82
N ILE A 446 -14.19 13.53 13.95
CA ILE A 446 -14.01 14.42 12.79
C ILE A 446 -12.72 14.06 12.05
N ALA A 447 -11.61 13.86 12.77
CA ALA A 447 -10.34 13.45 12.17
C ALA A 447 -10.45 12.10 11.44
N GLN A 448 -11.05 11.08 12.08
CA GLN A 448 -11.30 9.79 11.46
C GLN A 448 -12.16 9.91 10.20
N HIS A 449 -13.25 10.69 10.27
CA HIS A 449 -14.15 10.92 9.14
C HIS A 449 -13.41 11.60 7.97
N LYS A 450 -12.61 12.64 8.22
CA LYS A 450 -11.79 13.29 7.19
C LYS A 450 -10.80 12.33 6.53
N THR A 451 -10.16 11.45 7.31
CA THR A 451 -9.29 10.39 6.77
C THR A 451 -10.06 9.45 5.86
N LEU A 452 -11.25 8.99 6.29
CA LEU A 452 -12.10 8.12 5.47
C LEU A 452 -12.58 8.82 4.18
N MET A 453 -12.95 10.09 4.25
CA MET A 453 -13.32 10.87 3.05
C MET A 453 -12.13 11.04 2.09
N SER A 454 -10.91 11.19 2.59
CA SER A 454 -9.73 11.20 1.73
C SER A 454 -9.52 9.86 1.02
N ALA A 455 -9.63 8.74 1.74
CA ALA A 455 -9.52 7.41 1.16
C ALA A 455 -10.62 7.14 0.12
N SER A 456 -11.86 7.59 0.38
CA SER A 456 -12.96 7.56 -0.59
C SER A 456 -12.60 8.28 -1.90
N ARG A 457 -12.00 9.49 -1.82
CA ARG A 457 -11.59 10.25 -3.01
C ARG A 457 -10.57 9.49 -3.84
N ASP A 458 -9.59 8.88 -3.20
CA ASP A 458 -8.55 8.11 -3.87
C ASP A 458 -9.11 6.86 -4.54
N LEU A 459 -10.05 6.16 -3.90
CA LEU A 459 -10.75 5.01 -4.48
C LEU A 459 -11.59 5.40 -5.70
N VAL A 460 -12.38 6.47 -5.61
CA VAL A 460 -13.17 6.97 -6.75
C VAL A 460 -12.26 7.31 -7.92
N ARG A 461 -11.16 8.04 -7.66
CA ARG A 461 -10.19 8.40 -8.70
C ARG A 461 -9.52 7.18 -9.31
N ASN A 462 -9.11 6.21 -8.50
CA ASN A 462 -8.49 4.98 -8.98
C ASN A 462 -9.44 4.18 -9.88
N TRP A 463 -10.72 4.10 -9.52
CA TRP A 463 -11.72 3.41 -10.32
C TRP A 463 -12.04 4.14 -11.64
N GLU A 464 -12.18 5.47 -11.59
CA GLU A 464 -12.35 6.30 -12.80
C GLU A 464 -11.12 6.19 -13.73
N ASP A 465 -9.91 6.20 -13.17
CA ASP A 465 -8.66 6.00 -13.92
C ASP A 465 -8.62 4.63 -14.61
N ILE A 466 -9.12 3.58 -13.96
CA ILE A 466 -9.25 2.24 -14.58
C ILE A 466 -10.19 2.34 -15.78
N GLY A 467 -11.38 2.92 -15.61
CA GLY A 467 -12.35 3.08 -16.69
C GLY A 467 -11.82 3.89 -17.88
N GLN A 468 -11.09 4.98 -17.62
CA GLN A 468 -10.44 5.77 -18.68
C GLN A 468 -9.28 5.01 -19.35
N GLY A 469 -8.58 4.17 -18.58
CA GLY A 469 -7.52 3.28 -19.07
C GLY A 469 -8.02 2.16 -19.98
N VAL A 470 -9.34 1.96 -20.07
CA VAL A 470 -9.94 1.04 -21.05
C VAL A 470 -10.11 1.69 -22.42
N THR A 471 -10.13 3.03 -22.52
CA THR A 471 -10.29 3.75 -23.80
C THR A 471 -9.05 3.70 -24.71
N PHE A 472 -8.04 2.89 -24.39
CA PHE A 472 -6.85 2.71 -25.23
C PHE A 472 -7.13 1.75 -26.40
N ALA A 473 -6.37 1.92 -27.49
CA ALA A 473 -6.58 1.30 -28.80
C ALA A 473 -6.62 -0.25 -28.86
N TRP A 474 -6.36 -0.95 -27.74
CA TRP A 474 -6.38 -2.40 -27.64
C TRP A 474 -7.70 -2.96 -27.09
N ALA A 475 -8.52 -2.16 -26.42
CA ALA A 475 -9.77 -2.64 -25.83
C ALA A 475 -10.92 -2.60 -26.83
N PRO A 476 -11.83 -3.59 -26.81
CA PRO A 476 -13.10 -3.50 -27.54
C PRO A 476 -13.88 -2.25 -27.13
N GLU A 477 -14.51 -1.58 -28.10
CA GLU A 477 -15.40 -0.44 -27.81
C GLU A 477 -16.47 -0.85 -26.79
N GLY A 478 -16.58 -0.07 -25.70
CA GLY A 478 -17.58 -0.27 -24.67
C GLY A 478 -17.19 -1.18 -23.51
N LEU A 479 -15.94 -1.65 -23.43
CA LEU A 479 -15.47 -2.38 -22.25
C LEU A 479 -15.43 -1.45 -21.03
N THR A 480 -16.11 -1.82 -19.95
CA THR A 480 -16.16 -1.03 -18.70
C THR A 480 -15.25 -1.60 -17.62
N ALA A 481 -14.98 -0.80 -16.57
CA ALA A 481 -14.24 -1.28 -15.39
C ALA A 481 -14.94 -2.47 -14.70
N ASP A 482 -16.28 -2.50 -14.72
CA ASP A 482 -17.06 -3.62 -14.19
C ASP A 482 -16.85 -4.89 -15.03
N ASP A 483 -16.73 -4.75 -16.35
CA ASP A 483 -16.46 -5.90 -17.23
C ASP A 483 -15.07 -6.47 -16.99
N LEU A 484 -14.07 -5.62 -16.74
CA LEU A 484 -12.73 -6.06 -16.34
C LEU A 484 -12.74 -6.81 -15.02
N LEU A 485 -13.50 -6.31 -14.03
CA LEU A 485 -13.67 -6.99 -12.76
C LEU A 485 -14.36 -8.35 -12.94
N LEU A 486 -15.38 -8.42 -13.80
CA LEU A 486 -16.05 -9.67 -14.15
C LEU A 486 -15.08 -10.68 -14.79
N GLN A 487 -14.20 -10.21 -15.66
CA GLN A 487 -13.14 -11.04 -16.24
C GLN A 487 -12.13 -11.50 -15.19
N ALA A 488 -11.81 -10.67 -14.18
CA ALA A 488 -10.99 -11.07 -13.06
C ALA A 488 -11.65 -12.19 -12.26
N PHE A 489 -12.95 -12.09 -11.95
CA PHE A 489 -13.67 -13.15 -11.22
C PHE A 489 -13.71 -14.46 -11.99
N LYS A 490 -13.96 -14.40 -13.32
CA LYS A 490 -13.88 -15.59 -14.18
C LYS A 490 -12.50 -16.24 -14.15
N GLN A 491 -11.44 -15.42 -14.16
CA GLN A 491 -10.07 -15.94 -14.06
C GLN A 491 -9.78 -16.55 -12.69
N LEU A 492 -10.29 -15.95 -11.61
CA LEU A 492 -10.16 -16.46 -10.25
C LEU A 492 -10.89 -17.78 -10.05
N ALA A 493 -12.06 -17.93 -10.67
CA ALA A 493 -12.86 -19.14 -10.66
C ALA A 493 -12.24 -20.31 -11.45
N GLY A 494 -11.29 -20.03 -12.34
CA GLY A 494 -10.65 -21.04 -13.18
C GLY A 494 -11.59 -21.64 -14.24
N ASP A 495 -11.09 -22.67 -14.93
CA ASP A 495 -11.83 -23.34 -16.01
C ASP A 495 -13.01 -24.16 -15.45
N SER A 496 -12.86 -24.67 -14.22
CA SER A 496 -13.86 -25.50 -13.54
C SER A 496 -15.09 -24.70 -13.13
N GLY A 497 -14.93 -23.44 -12.71
CA GLY A 497 -16.05 -22.56 -12.35
C GLY A 497 -16.70 -21.82 -13.52
N GLY A 498 -15.98 -21.64 -14.63
CA GLY A 498 -16.41 -20.74 -15.72
C GLY A 498 -17.56 -21.23 -16.60
N SER A 499 -17.77 -22.54 -16.72
CA SER A 499 -18.79 -23.10 -17.61
C SER A 499 -20.16 -23.29 -16.95
N GLU A 500 -20.22 -23.44 -15.63
CA GLU A 500 -21.46 -23.71 -14.89
C GLU A 500 -21.96 -22.47 -14.12
N LEU A 501 -21.07 -21.56 -13.74
CA LEU A 501 -21.42 -20.39 -12.92
C LEU A 501 -21.52 -19.13 -13.79
N GLN A 502 -22.74 -18.60 -13.93
CA GLN A 502 -22.96 -17.31 -14.57
C GLN A 502 -22.56 -16.18 -13.63
N TRP A 503 -21.49 -15.46 -13.99
CA TRP A 503 -21.09 -14.23 -13.31
C TRP A 503 -21.88 -13.05 -13.91
N VAL A 504 -22.65 -12.37 -13.07
CA VAL A 504 -23.41 -11.16 -13.39
C VAL A 504 -22.64 -9.92 -12.94
N ASN A 505 -22.81 -8.80 -13.65
CA ASN A 505 -22.20 -7.53 -13.32
C ASN A 505 -22.62 -7.06 -11.91
N MET A 506 -21.66 -6.59 -11.12
CA MET A 506 -21.83 -6.17 -9.72
C MET A 506 -22.23 -4.70 -9.53
N ASN A 507 -22.45 -3.95 -10.62
CA ASN A 507 -22.78 -2.52 -10.58
C ASN A 507 -21.81 -1.71 -9.69
N VAL A 508 -20.51 -2.01 -9.71
CA VAL A 508 -19.54 -1.30 -8.85
C VAL A 508 -19.47 0.18 -9.22
N ASN A 509 -19.68 0.49 -10.50
CA ASN A 509 -19.86 1.87 -10.96
C ASN A 509 -21.00 2.63 -10.27
N GLU A 510 -22.10 1.97 -9.87
CA GLU A 510 -23.18 2.61 -9.11
C GLU A 510 -22.72 2.96 -7.69
N THR A 511 -22.00 2.04 -7.05
CA THR A 511 -21.39 2.26 -5.74
C THR A 511 -20.38 3.42 -5.77
N ILE A 512 -19.53 3.46 -6.80
CA ILE A 512 -18.54 4.55 -6.98
C ILE A 512 -19.24 5.89 -7.26
N ARG A 513 -20.31 5.90 -8.06
CA ARG A 513 -21.12 7.10 -8.29
C ARG A 513 -21.78 7.61 -7.01
N TRP A 514 -22.32 6.71 -6.20
CA TRP A 514 -22.86 7.03 -4.89
C TRP A 514 -21.80 7.64 -3.98
N LEU A 515 -20.62 7.03 -3.90
CA LEU A 515 -19.50 7.52 -3.08
C LEU A 515 -19.04 8.91 -3.53
N LYS A 516 -18.98 9.14 -4.84
CA LYS A 516 -18.67 10.45 -5.43
C LYS A 516 -19.68 11.52 -5.04
N GLY A 517 -20.98 11.22 -5.12
CA GLY A 517 -22.03 12.15 -4.70
C GLY A 517 -21.92 12.52 -3.21
N HIS A 518 -21.61 11.54 -2.35
CA HIS A 518 -21.35 11.80 -0.93
C HIS A 518 -20.13 12.70 -0.70
N LEU A 519 -19.07 12.53 -1.49
CA LEU A 519 -17.87 13.37 -1.41
C LEU A 519 -18.13 14.81 -1.85
N GLU A 520 -18.93 15.00 -2.89
CA GLU A 520 -19.35 16.33 -3.37
C GLU A 520 -20.18 17.05 -2.31
N GLN A 521 -21.14 16.34 -1.69
CA GLN A 521 -21.92 16.86 -0.58
C GLN A 521 -21.04 17.25 0.61
N PHE A 522 -20.11 16.36 1.00
CA PHE A 522 -19.19 16.62 2.11
C PHE A 522 -18.31 17.86 1.84
N ALA A 523 -17.79 18.01 0.62
CA ALA A 523 -17.00 19.18 0.25
C ALA A 523 -17.81 20.48 0.29
N GLN A 524 -19.09 20.42 -0.08
CA GLN A 524 -20.00 21.55 0.05
C GLN A 524 -20.25 21.91 1.52
N ASP A 525 -20.52 20.92 2.37
CA ASP A 525 -20.72 21.12 3.82
C ASP A 525 -19.47 21.69 4.50
N GLU A 526 -18.26 21.27 4.11
CA GLU A 526 -17.01 21.85 4.62
C GLU A 526 -16.88 23.33 4.21
N ALA A 527 -17.17 23.66 2.94
CA ALA A 527 -17.11 25.04 2.46
C ALA A 527 -18.12 25.96 3.19
N GLU A 528 -19.35 25.49 3.40
CA GLU A 528 -20.39 26.24 4.11
C GLU A 528 -20.05 26.44 5.60
N ASN A 529 -19.45 25.44 6.26
CA ASN A 529 -19.03 25.54 7.67
C ASN A 529 -17.80 26.44 7.85
N GLU A 530 -16.84 26.42 6.92
CA GLU A 530 -15.72 27.36 6.93
C GLU A 530 -16.20 28.80 6.73
N GLU A 531 -17.16 29.03 5.82
CA GLU A 531 -17.81 30.34 5.66
C GLU A 531 -18.60 30.76 6.92
N SER A 532 -19.34 29.84 7.55
CA SER A 532 -20.08 30.13 8.78
C SER A 532 -19.17 30.47 9.96
N LEU A 533 -17.96 29.90 10.03
CA LEU A 533 -16.95 30.24 11.04
C LEU A 533 -16.32 31.62 10.79
N LEU A 534 -16.27 32.09 9.54
CA LEU A 534 -15.80 33.43 9.20
C LEU A 534 -16.80 34.52 9.63
N TYR A 535 -18.12 34.27 9.54
CA TYR A 535 -19.17 35.21 9.95
C TYR A 535 -19.33 35.38 11.47
N VAL A 536 -18.83 34.46 12.29
CA VAL A 536 -18.84 34.57 13.76
C VAL A 536 -17.62 35.34 14.30
N ARG A 537 -16.61 35.58 13.44
CA ARG A 537 -15.39 36.33 13.76
C ARG A 537 -15.37 37.77 13.26
N ALA A 538 -16.36 38.18 12.47
CA ALA A 538 -16.60 39.57 12.07
C ALA A 538 -17.67 40.20 12.98
#